data_AF-A0A402BW31-F1
#
_entry.id   AF-A0A402BW31-F1
#
_cell.length_a   1.000
_cell.length_b   1.000
_cell.length_c   1.000
_cell.angle_alpha   90.00
_cell.angle_beta   90.00
_cell.angle_gamma   90.00
#
_symmetry.space_group_name_H-M   'P 1'
#
loop_
_entity.id
_entity.type
_entity.pdbx_description
1 polymer ?
#
loop_
_entity_poly.entity_id
_entity_poly.type
_entity_poly.pdbx_seq_one_letter_code
_entity_poly.pdbx_strand_id
1 'polypeptide(L)'
;MFISAISTFALYCQQCGKIQLHELSHFCVKKTELELKCSCSHVQATLSRVGSRQFLLSIPCVACQSTHNIYIDRKKLLRTAVDKVYCIKDNFELGYLGDKKAIAETLAAQKREGVSLIRESDSGENDELIEKQHIVLGILNRVHDIAEQGGVYCRCGSDAVEADLLTDHILLECLKCGSYYTIAAQTEHDLQAAQNLDSIELLPQRFYAKRIDCE
;
A
#
# COMPACT_ATOMS: atom_id res chain seq x y z
N MET A 1 33.16 2.65 -23.52
CA MET A 1 32.48 3.15 -22.30
C MET A 1 31.04 2.64 -22.33
N PHE A 2 30.73 1.59 -21.55
CA PHE A 2 29.36 1.06 -21.47
C PHE A 2 28.55 1.97 -20.52
N ILE A 3 27.58 2.70 -21.06
CA ILE A 3 26.64 3.48 -20.26
C ILE A 3 25.55 2.50 -19.82
N SER A 4 25.68 1.95 -18.60
CA SER A 4 24.61 1.15 -17.99
C SER A 4 23.49 2.09 -17.53
N ALA A 5 22.55 2.38 -18.42
CA ALA A 5 21.29 3.06 -18.07
C ALA A 5 20.32 2.06 -17.43
N ILE A 6 20.68 1.57 -16.23
CA ILE A 6 19.85 0.70 -15.40
C ILE A 6 19.17 1.58 -14.37
N SER A 7 17.88 1.36 -14.16
CA SER A 7 17.12 1.99 -13.08
C SER A 7 16.38 0.95 -12.30
N THR A 8 16.28 1.16 -10.99
CA THR A 8 15.63 0.24 -10.08
C THR A 8 14.28 0.82 -9.65
N PHE A 9 13.25 -0.03 -9.70
CA PHE A 9 11.93 0.25 -9.17
C PHE A 9 11.70 -0.67 -7.98
N ALA A 10 11.52 -0.12 -6.79
CA ALA A 10 11.11 -0.89 -5.62
C ALA A 10 9.63 -0.65 -5.40
N LEU A 11 8.78 -1.64 -5.67
CA LEU A 11 7.33 -1.48 -5.64
C LEU A 11 6.72 -2.35 -4.55
N TYR A 12 5.76 -1.79 -3.81
CA TYR A 12 4.93 -2.55 -2.89
C TYR A 12 3.94 -3.40 -3.67
N CYS A 13 3.93 -4.70 -3.39
CA CYS A 13 2.93 -5.59 -3.96
C CYS A 13 1.57 -5.29 -3.35
N GLN A 14 0.62 -4.96 -4.19
CA GLN A 14 -0.73 -4.69 -3.73
C GLN A 14 -1.45 -5.92 -3.21
N GLN A 15 -0.97 -7.14 -3.50
CA GLN A 15 -1.60 -8.38 -3.02
C GLN A 15 -0.93 -8.93 -1.75
N CYS A 16 0.40 -9.00 -1.72
CA CYS A 16 1.11 -9.56 -0.57
C CYS A 16 1.78 -8.51 0.31
N GLY A 17 1.67 -7.21 0.01
CA GLY A 17 2.27 -6.11 0.78
C GLY A 17 3.81 -6.04 0.75
N LYS A 18 4.51 -7.06 0.25
CA LYS A 18 5.99 -7.09 0.23
C LYS A 18 6.54 -6.13 -0.82
N ILE A 19 7.68 -5.51 -0.51
CA ILE A 19 8.42 -4.68 -1.46
C ILE A 19 9.32 -5.55 -2.34
N GLN A 20 9.27 -5.35 -3.66
CA GLN A 20 10.08 -6.07 -4.64
C GLN A 20 10.90 -5.08 -5.47
N LEU A 21 12.19 -5.35 -5.62
CA LEU A 21 13.09 -4.57 -6.45
C LEU A 21 13.13 -5.14 -7.88
N HIS A 22 12.97 -4.25 -8.86
CA HIS A 22 13.00 -4.52 -10.29
C HIS A 22 14.11 -3.70 -10.94
N GLU A 23 15.13 -4.36 -11.47
CA GLU A 23 16.21 -3.70 -12.21
C GLU A 23 15.90 -3.69 -13.70
N LEU A 24 15.72 -2.50 -14.26
CA LEU A 24 15.33 -2.33 -15.64
C LEU A 24 16.41 -1.59 -16.42
N SER A 25 16.90 -2.25 -17.47
CA SER A 25 17.71 -1.59 -18.48
C SER A 25 16.81 -0.77 -19.40
N HIS A 26 17.15 0.51 -19.60
CA HIS A 26 16.41 1.43 -20.48
C HIS A 26 16.36 0.94 -21.93
N PHE A 27 17.25 0.02 -22.30
CA PHE A 27 17.34 -0.58 -23.63
C PHE A 27 16.41 -1.78 -23.84
N CYS A 28 15.94 -2.41 -22.76
CA CYS A 28 15.08 -3.59 -22.83
C CYS A 28 13.59 -3.26 -23.03
N VAL A 29 13.17 -2.03 -22.73
CA VAL A 29 11.78 -1.58 -22.94
C VAL A 29 11.55 -1.25 -24.43
N LYS A 30 11.37 -2.29 -25.24
CA LYS A 30 11.17 -2.21 -26.69
C LYS A 30 9.69 -2.28 -27.06
N LYS A 31 8.99 -1.14 -27.23
CA LYS A 31 7.60 -0.98 -27.75
C LYS A 31 6.47 -1.80 -27.09
N THR A 32 6.75 -2.92 -26.44
CA THR A 32 5.84 -3.76 -25.68
C THR A 32 5.85 -3.35 -24.22
N GLU A 33 4.70 -3.47 -23.60
CA GLU A 33 4.51 -3.34 -22.16
C GLU A 33 5.34 -4.40 -21.43
N LEU A 34 5.99 -3.99 -20.34
CA LEU A 34 6.75 -4.85 -19.45
C LEU A 34 6.02 -4.95 -18.12
N GLU A 35 5.59 -6.15 -17.77
CA GLU A 35 4.96 -6.43 -16.48
C GLU A 35 6.03 -6.64 -15.39
N LEU A 36 5.90 -5.90 -14.29
CA LEU A 36 6.72 -6.04 -13.10
C LEU A 36 5.96 -6.93 -12.11
N LYS A 37 6.45 -8.16 -11.91
CA LYS A 37 5.77 -9.18 -11.10
C LYS A 37 6.42 -9.36 -9.75
N CYS A 38 5.60 -9.44 -8.71
CA CYS A 38 6.07 -9.82 -7.39
C CYS A 38 6.46 -11.30 -7.36
N SER A 39 7.22 -11.70 -6.34
CA SER A 39 7.48 -13.12 -6.01
C SER A 39 6.20 -13.93 -5.77
N CYS A 40 5.07 -13.30 -5.40
CA CYS A 40 3.76 -13.95 -5.34
C CYS A 40 3.05 -14.08 -6.71
N SER A 41 3.74 -13.79 -7.82
CA SER A 41 3.22 -13.80 -9.20
C SER A 41 2.19 -12.71 -9.54
N HIS A 42 1.80 -11.85 -8.58
CA HIS A 42 0.95 -10.69 -8.83
C HIS A 42 1.68 -9.61 -9.65
N VAL A 43 0.99 -9.01 -10.62
CA VAL A 43 1.52 -7.88 -11.40
C VAL A 43 1.46 -6.62 -10.53
N GLN A 44 2.62 -6.13 -10.11
CA GLN A 44 2.72 -4.93 -9.27
C GLN A 44 2.57 -3.65 -10.07
N ALA A 45 3.08 -3.65 -11.31
CA ALA A 45 2.95 -2.53 -12.22
C ALA A 45 3.24 -2.95 -13.65
N THR A 46 2.76 -2.16 -14.60
CA THR A 46 3.09 -2.28 -16.02
C THR A 46 3.88 -1.07 -16.46
N LEU A 47 5.04 -1.30 -17.05
CA LEU A 47 5.88 -0.26 -17.61
C LEU A 47 5.76 -0.26 -19.14
N SER A 48 5.29 0.84 -19.70
CA SER A 48 5.19 1.04 -21.14
C SER A 48 6.03 2.22 -21.59
N ARG A 49 6.47 2.19 -22.85
CA ARG A 49 7.27 3.28 -23.42
C ARG A 49 6.36 4.23 -24.19
N VAL A 50 6.29 5.48 -23.74
CA VAL A 50 5.53 6.54 -24.40
C VAL A 50 6.50 7.43 -25.16
N GLY A 51 6.61 7.19 -26.47
CA GLY A 51 7.52 7.90 -27.36
C GLY A 51 9.01 7.60 -27.10
N SER A 52 9.88 8.57 -27.40
CA SER A 52 11.34 8.34 -27.34
C SER A 52 11.98 8.71 -26.00
N ARG A 53 11.29 9.50 -25.16
CA ARG A 53 11.84 10.15 -23.95
C ARG A 53 11.16 9.80 -22.64
N GLN A 54 9.98 9.20 -22.66
CA GLN A 54 9.18 8.96 -21.47
C GLN A 54 8.78 7.49 -21.32
N PHE A 55 8.59 7.10 -20.07
CA PHE A 55 7.95 5.84 -19.69
C PHE A 55 6.64 6.16 -18.97
N LEU A 56 5.66 5.28 -19.14
CA LEU A 56 4.43 5.28 -18.37
C LEU A 56 4.48 4.07 -17.45
N LEU A 57 4.44 4.34 -16.15
CA LEU A 57 4.32 3.33 -15.11
C LEU A 57 2.87 3.31 -14.64
N SER A 58 2.19 2.21 -14.89
CA SER A 58 0.80 1.96 -14.47
C SER A 58 0.81 1.04 -13.26
N ILE A 59 0.36 1.54 -12.11
CA ILE A 59 0.33 0.81 -10.83
C ILE A 59 -1.12 0.64 -10.41
N PRO A 60 -1.70 -0.58 -10.39
CA PRO A 60 -2.98 -0.81 -9.72
C PRO A 60 -2.82 -0.47 -8.23
N CYS A 61 -3.79 0.19 -7.61
CA CYS A 61 -3.72 0.57 -6.21
C CYS A 61 -4.99 0.16 -5.48
N VAL A 62 -4.81 -0.66 -4.45
CA VAL A 62 -5.91 -1.18 -3.63
C VAL A 62 -6.44 -0.14 -2.65
N ALA A 63 -5.58 0.79 -2.19
CA ALA A 63 -5.98 1.88 -1.30
C ALA A 63 -7.04 2.78 -1.93
N CYS A 64 -6.77 3.31 -3.13
CA CYS A 64 -7.71 4.21 -3.83
C CYS A 64 -8.68 3.50 -4.78
N GLN A 65 -8.56 2.17 -4.91
CA GLN A 65 -9.32 1.33 -5.85
C GLN A 65 -9.22 1.81 -7.31
N SER A 66 -8.06 2.35 -7.71
CA SER A 66 -7.83 2.87 -9.06
C SER A 66 -6.42 2.55 -9.56
N THR A 67 -6.18 2.75 -10.87
CA THR A 67 -4.84 2.56 -11.46
C THR A 67 -4.13 3.91 -11.61
N HIS A 68 -2.96 4.06 -10.98
CA HIS A 68 -2.13 5.24 -11.11
C HIS A 68 -1.24 5.17 -12.34
N ASN A 69 -1.35 6.19 -13.20
CA ASN A 69 -0.56 6.33 -14.42
C ASN A 69 0.48 7.44 -14.22
N ILE A 70 1.75 7.05 -14.09
CA ILE A 70 2.85 7.96 -13.77
C ILE A 70 3.78 8.09 -14.98
N TYR A 71 3.90 9.30 -15.50
CA TYR A 71 4.83 9.61 -16.59
C TYR A 71 6.21 9.94 -16.02
N ILE A 72 7.21 9.19 -16.46
CA ILE A 72 8.58 9.27 -15.98
C ILE A 72 9.49 9.67 -17.14
N ASP A 73 10.12 10.84 -17.05
CA ASP A 73 11.15 11.25 -17.99
C ASP A 73 12.42 10.43 -17.83
N ARG A 74 12.92 9.89 -18.93
CA ARG A 74 14.11 9.04 -18.95
C ARG A 74 15.34 9.77 -18.38
N LYS A 75 15.48 11.07 -18.65
CA LYS A 75 16.57 11.90 -18.10
C LYS A 75 16.45 12.10 -16.59
N LYS A 76 15.23 12.24 -16.07
CA LYS A 76 14.97 12.36 -14.64
C LYS A 76 15.35 11.05 -13.96
N LEU A 77 14.86 9.92 -14.49
CA LEU A 77 15.15 8.58 -13.97
C LEU A 77 16.66 8.25 -13.88
N LEU A 78 17.46 8.75 -14.84
CA LEU A 78 18.94 8.59 -14.85
C LEU A 78 19.69 9.48 -13.84
N ARG A 79 19.10 10.61 -13.43
CA ARG A 79 19.73 11.59 -12.54
C ARG A 79 19.21 11.51 -11.10
N THR A 80 18.03 10.94 -10.93
CA THR A 80 17.38 10.76 -9.64
C THR A 80 18.10 9.67 -8.84
N ALA A 81 18.59 10.03 -7.65
CA ALA A 81 19.12 9.06 -6.70
C ALA A 81 17.99 8.18 -6.15
N VAL A 82 16.95 8.79 -5.57
CA VAL A 82 15.71 8.14 -5.14
C VAL A 82 14.58 9.16 -5.31
N ASP A 83 13.46 8.72 -5.86
CA ASP A 83 12.19 9.45 -5.88
C ASP A 83 11.10 8.49 -5.42
N LYS A 84 10.13 9.03 -4.69
CA LYS A 84 9.08 8.23 -4.05
C LYS A 84 7.80 8.31 -4.87
N VAL A 85 7.10 7.19 -4.95
CA VAL A 85 5.84 7.07 -5.66
C VAL A 85 4.73 7.00 -4.63
N TYR A 86 3.77 7.91 -4.74
CA TYR A 86 2.63 8.00 -3.82
C TYR A 86 1.31 7.94 -4.58
N CYS A 87 0.33 7.27 -3.98
CA CYS A 87 -1.08 7.49 -4.23
C CYS A 87 -1.45 8.85 -3.62
N ILE A 88 -1.82 9.82 -4.45
CA ILE A 88 -2.17 11.17 -3.99
C ILE A 88 -3.51 11.18 -3.23
N LYS A 89 -4.43 10.28 -3.57
CA LYS A 89 -5.79 10.23 -3.01
C LYS A 89 -5.76 9.85 -1.53
N ASP A 90 -5.07 8.76 -1.22
CA ASP A 90 -4.99 8.18 0.14
C ASP A 90 -3.63 8.42 0.81
N ASN A 91 -2.82 9.32 0.23
CA ASN A 91 -1.45 9.64 0.67
C ASN A 91 -0.59 8.39 0.98
N PHE A 92 -0.74 7.36 0.14
CA PHE A 92 -0.18 6.04 0.39
C PHE A 92 1.07 5.78 -0.45
N GLU A 93 2.17 5.34 0.18
CA GLU A 93 3.43 5.05 -0.54
C GLU A 93 3.31 3.76 -1.38
N LEU A 94 3.49 3.88 -2.69
CA LEU A 94 3.42 2.76 -3.65
C LEU A 94 4.80 2.19 -3.98
N GLY A 95 5.87 2.97 -3.77
CA GLY A 95 7.23 2.50 -3.96
C GLY A 95 8.26 3.60 -4.20
N TYR A 96 9.39 3.19 -4.74
CA TYR A 96 10.58 4.01 -4.98
C TYR A 96 11.12 3.79 -6.40
N LEU A 97 11.69 4.83 -6.98
CA LEU A 97 12.38 4.78 -8.28
C LEU A 97 13.75 5.47 -8.19
N GLY A 98 14.78 4.91 -8.82
CA GLY A 98 16.12 5.49 -8.78
C GLY A 98 17.25 4.47 -8.81
N ASP A 99 18.37 4.82 -8.17
CA ASP A 99 19.54 3.97 -8.02
C ASP A 99 19.33 2.89 -6.96
N LYS A 100 19.76 1.66 -7.26
CA LYS A 100 19.60 0.52 -6.36
C LYS A 100 20.18 0.76 -4.97
N LYS A 101 21.41 1.31 -4.90
CA LYS A 101 22.10 1.50 -3.61
C LYS A 101 21.38 2.56 -2.81
N ALA A 102 21.01 3.67 -3.44
CA ALA A 102 20.30 4.75 -2.77
C ALA A 102 18.91 4.31 -2.27
N ILE A 103 18.18 3.50 -3.04
CA ILE A 103 16.89 2.90 -2.60
C ILE A 103 17.13 1.96 -1.42
N ALA A 104 18.10 1.05 -1.52
CA ALA A 104 18.41 0.10 -0.45
C ALA A 104 18.85 0.81 0.84
N GLU A 105 19.63 1.88 0.74
CA GLU A 105 20.03 2.74 1.86
C GLU A 105 18.84 3.46 2.48
N THR A 106 17.91 3.97 1.66
CA THR A 106 16.69 4.63 2.14
C THR A 106 15.80 3.65 2.90
N LEU A 107 15.57 2.46 2.34
CA LEU A 107 14.83 1.39 3.01
C LEU A 107 15.52 0.96 4.31
N ALA A 108 16.85 0.86 4.32
CA ALA A 108 17.62 0.52 5.53
C ALA A 108 17.67 1.66 6.57
N ALA A 109 17.58 2.92 6.16
CA ALA A 109 17.50 4.07 7.05
C ALA A 109 16.13 4.16 7.72
N GLN A 110 15.04 4.00 6.95
CA GLN A 110 13.68 3.93 7.50
C GLN A 110 13.53 2.77 8.49
N LYS A 111 14.16 1.63 8.21
CA LYS A 111 14.24 0.50 9.16
C LYS A 111 14.94 0.90 10.47
N ARG A 112 16.05 1.64 10.40
CA ARG A 112 16.80 2.10 11.58
C ARG A 112 16.06 3.16 12.40
N GLU A 113 15.38 4.10 11.76
CA GLU A 113 14.61 5.13 12.45
C GLU A 113 13.41 4.54 13.22
N GLY A 114 12.77 3.49 12.68
CA GLY A 114 11.73 2.74 13.38
C GLY A 114 12.23 2.01 14.63
N VAL A 115 13.50 1.57 14.66
CA VAL A 115 14.10 0.87 15.81
C VAL A 115 14.40 1.82 16.98
N SER A 116 14.63 3.12 16.73
CA SER A 116 14.94 4.11 17.78
C SER A 116 13.80 4.31 18.79
N LEU A 117 12.56 3.98 18.43
CA LEU A 117 11.37 4.13 19.27
C LEU A 117 10.96 2.83 20.00
N ILE A 118 11.64 1.70 19.75
CA ILE A 118 11.25 0.37 20.26
C ILE A 118 12.28 -0.17 21.28
N ARG A 119 13.26 0.64 21.69
CA ARG A 119 14.29 0.25 22.68
C ARG A 119 13.81 0.25 24.14
N GLU A 120 12.59 -0.20 24.40
CA GLU A 120 12.10 -0.43 25.78
C GLU A 120 11.47 -1.82 26.00
N SER A 121 11.35 -2.67 24.97
CA SER A 121 10.75 -4.00 25.14
C SER A 121 11.68 -5.11 24.64
N ASP A 122 12.19 -5.86 25.60
CA ASP A 122 13.05 -7.04 25.47
C ASP A 122 12.27 -8.27 24.97
N SER A 123 12.58 -8.74 23.77
CA SER A 123 12.49 -10.16 23.39
C SER A 123 13.11 -10.34 22.01
N GLY A 124 14.27 -10.98 21.97
CA GLY A 124 14.96 -11.28 20.73
C GLY A 124 14.29 -12.38 19.95
N GLU A 125 13.88 -12.07 18.72
CA GLU A 125 13.93 -12.98 17.58
C GLU A 125 14.43 -12.15 16.39
N ASN A 126 15.47 -12.66 15.75
CA ASN A 126 16.07 -12.04 14.57
C ASN A 126 15.26 -12.47 13.35
N ASP A 127 14.71 -11.47 12.67
CA ASP A 127 14.03 -11.42 11.37
C ASP A 127 12.67 -10.72 11.53
N GLU A 128 12.18 -10.05 10.49
CA GLU A 128 10.82 -9.45 10.46
C GLU A 128 10.63 -8.05 11.10
N LEU A 129 11.50 -7.10 10.78
CA LEU A 129 11.14 -5.68 10.86
C LEU A 129 10.22 -5.33 9.66
N ILE A 130 8.95 -5.72 9.78
CA ILE A 130 7.90 -5.58 8.77
C ILE A 130 7.59 -4.10 8.50
N GLU A 131 7.59 -3.72 7.22
CA GLU A 131 7.28 -2.36 6.79
C GLU A 131 5.78 -2.08 7.02
N LYS A 132 5.43 -0.94 7.65
CA LYS A 132 4.02 -0.57 7.93
C LYS A 132 3.10 -0.68 6.71
N GLN A 133 3.63 -0.38 5.52
CA GLN A 133 2.97 -0.57 4.24
C GLN A 133 2.48 -2.01 3.99
N HIS A 134 3.26 -3.02 4.39
CA HIS A 134 2.89 -4.43 4.24
C HIS A 134 1.66 -4.78 5.09
N ILE A 135 1.65 -4.35 6.36
CA ILE A 135 0.55 -4.57 7.30
C ILE A 135 -0.74 -3.94 6.75
N VAL A 136 -0.68 -2.65 6.41
CA VAL A 136 -1.85 -1.90 5.91
C VAL A 136 -2.40 -2.52 4.62
N LEU A 137 -1.55 -2.83 3.64
CA LEU A 137 -1.99 -3.48 2.39
C LEU A 137 -2.57 -4.86 2.65
N GLY A 138 -1.94 -5.65 3.51
CA GLY A 138 -2.43 -6.98 3.86
C GLY A 138 -3.83 -6.94 4.48
N ILE A 139 -4.07 -6.00 5.40
CA ILE A 139 -5.39 -5.81 6.02
C ILE A 139 -6.41 -5.32 4.99
N LEU A 140 -6.08 -4.32 4.16
CA LEU A 140 -6.98 -3.83 3.11
C LEU A 140 -7.42 -4.96 2.18
N ASN A 141 -6.48 -5.79 1.71
CA ASN A 141 -6.82 -6.91 0.83
C ASN A 141 -7.77 -7.88 1.53
N ARG A 142 -7.51 -8.19 2.80
CA ARG A 142 -8.40 -9.09 3.55
C ARG A 142 -9.80 -8.50 3.68
N VAL A 143 -9.90 -7.20 3.94
CA VAL A 143 -11.20 -6.50 3.99
C VAL A 143 -11.90 -6.58 2.64
N HIS A 144 -11.19 -6.34 1.54
CA HIS A 144 -11.73 -6.46 0.18
C HIS A 144 -12.22 -7.87 -0.11
N ASP A 145 -11.45 -8.90 0.23
CA ASP A 145 -11.84 -10.30 0.05
C ASP A 145 -13.13 -10.63 0.82
N ILE A 146 -13.25 -10.17 2.07
CA ILE A 146 -14.45 -10.37 2.89
C ILE A 146 -15.65 -9.64 2.27
N ALA A 147 -15.45 -8.41 1.76
CA ALA A 147 -16.51 -7.64 1.11
C ALA A 147 -17.00 -8.30 -0.18
N GLU A 148 -16.09 -8.79 -1.05
CA GLU A 148 -16.45 -9.52 -2.27
C GLU A 148 -17.19 -10.83 -1.99
N GLN A 149 -16.90 -11.48 -0.86
CA GLN A 149 -17.61 -12.67 -0.40
C GLN A 149 -18.95 -12.36 0.30
N GLY A 150 -19.31 -11.08 0.46
CA GLY A 150 -20.53 -10.66 1.16
C GLY A 150 -20.44 -10.82 2.68
N GLY A 151 -19.24 -10.93 3.24
CA GLY A 151 -18.99 -11.09 4.68
C GLY A 151 -19.03 -9.81 5.49
N VAL A 152 -19.30 -8.65 4.86
CA VAL A 152 -19.45 -7.36 5.55
C VAL A 152 -20.94 -7.06 5.73
N TYR A 153 -21.39 -7.00 6.99
CA TYR A 153 -22.80 -6.87 7.33
C TYR A 153 -23.08 -5.57 8.08
N CYS A 154 -24.07 -4.82 7.58
CA CYS A 154 -24.65 -3.71 8.31
C CYS A 154 -26.08 -4.04 8.75
N ARG A 155 -26.43 -3.67 10.00
CA ARG A 155 -27.81 -3.84 10.51
C ARG A 155 -28.86 -3.04 9.72
N CYS A 156 -28.45 -2.05 8.94
CA CYS A 156 -29.36 -1.28 8.07
C CYS A 156 -29.66 -1.97 6.71
N GLY A 157 -29.04 -3.14 6.45
CA GLY A 157 -29.19 -3.91 5.22
C GLY A 157 -28.56 -3.24 3.99
N SER A 158 -27.54 -2.41 4.19
CA SER A 158 -26.79 -1.78 3.11
C SER A 158 -25.40 -2.39 2.99
N ASP A 159 -25.02 -2.70 1.75
CA ASP A 159 -23.69 -3.20 1.41
C ASP A 159 -22.75 -2.08 0.94
N ALA A 160 -23.26 -0.84 0.86
CA ALA A 160 -22.46 0.35 0.58
C ALA A 160 -21.58 0.71 1.79
N VAL A 161 -20.34 0.25 1.75
CA VAL A 161 -19.31 0.46 2.77
C VAL A 161 -18.11 1.17 2.14
N GLU A 162 -17.62 2.21 2.80
CA GLU A 162 -16.40 2.93 2.44
C GLU A 162 -15.28 2.55 3.41
N ALA A 163 -14.04 2.47 2.91
CA ALA A 163 -12.86 2.12 3.67
C ALA A 163 -11.87 3.30 3.65
N ASP A 164 -11.62 3.90 4.80
CA ASP A 164 -10.70 5.01 4.98
C ASP A 164 -9.42 4.56 5.68
N LEU A 165 -8.29 5.03 5.14
CA LEU A 165 -6.96 4.78 5.66
C LEU A 165 -6.54 5.90 6.62
N LEU A 166 -6.48 5.58 7.91
CA LEU A 166 -5.97 6.47 8.94
C LEU A 166 -4.56 6.03 9.37
N THR A 167 -3.84 6.89 10.09
CA THR A 167 -2.42 6.68 10.44
C THR A 167 -2.15 5.33 11.12
N ASP A 168 -3.12 4.89 11.93
CA ASP A 168 -2.95 3.79 12.88
C ASP A 168 -4.00 2.68 12.72
N HIS A 169 -5.03 2.91 11.89
CA HIS A 169 -6.16 2.01 11.72
C HIS A 169 -6.87 2.23 10.38
N ILE A 170 -7.60 1.22 9.94
CA ILE A 170 -8.51 1.29 8.80
C ILE A 170 -9.93 1.41 9.34
N LEU A 171 -10.66 2.42 8.88
CA LEU A 171 -12.05 2.67 9.24
C LEU A 171 -12.96 2.18 8.11
N LEU A 172 -13.92 1.33 8.45
CA LEU A 172 -15.00 0.93 7.56
C LEU A 172 -16.27 1.63 8.00
N GLU A 173 -16.93 2.36 7.09
CA GLU A 173 -18.16 3.09 7.39
C GLU A 173 -19.27 2.75 6.40
N CYS A 174 -20.49 2.54 6.91
CA CYS A 174 -21.68 2.39 6.09
C CYS A 174 -22.19 3.75 5.62
N LEU A 175 -22.21 3.96 4.31
CA LEU A 175 -22.67 5.21 3.68
C LEU A 175 -24.15 5.51 3.89
N LYS A 176 -24.95 4.52 4.32
CA LYS A 176 -26.40 4.68 4.53
C LYS A 176 -26.76 5.08 5.96
N CYS A 177 -26.07 4.56 6.97
CA CYS A 177 -26.45 4.75 8.38
C CYS A 177 -25.31 5.21 9.29
N GLY A 178 -24.08 5.36 8.78
CA GLY A 178 -22.92 5.79 9.55
C GLY A 178 -22.44 4.76 10.60
N SER A 179 -22.89 3.50 10.50
CA SER A 179 -22.32 2.42 11.31
C SER A 179 -20.88 2.18 10.88
N TYR A 180 -19.98 1.91 11.81
CA TYR A 180 -18.56 1.79 11.52
C TYR A 180 -17.89 0.59 12.18
N TYR A 181 -16.72 0.22 11.67
CA TYR A 181 -15.83 -0.77 12.24
C TYR A 181 -14.39 -0.33 12.05
N THR A 182 -13.53 -0.55 13.04
CA THR A 182 -12.15 -0.08 13.02
C THR A 182 -11.20 -1.25 13.20
N ILE A 183 -10.21 -1.37 12.31
CA ILE A 183 -9.18 -2.39 12.33
C ILE A 183 -7.84 -1.71 12.60
N ALA A 184 -7.14 -2.10 13.67
CA ALA A 184 -5.78 -1.62 13.92
C ALA A 184 -4.84 -2.07 12.79
N ALA A 185 -3.87 -1.24 12.42
CA ALA A 185 -2.95 -1.55 11.31
C ALA A 185 -1.50 -1.14 11.63
N GLN A 186 -1.04 -1.44 12.86
CA GLN A 186 0.27 -0.99 13.35
C GLN A 186 1.30 -2.12 13.43
N THR A 187 0.85 -3.33 13.75
CA THR A 187 1.70 -4.47 14.08
C THR A 187 1.36 -5.70 13.24
N GLU A 188 2.28 -6.65 13.18
CA GLU A 188 2.03 -7.92 12.49
C GLU A 188 0.92 -8.73 13.16
N HIS A 189 0.77 -8.60 14.48
CA HIS A 189 -0.34 -9.19 15.20
C HIS A 189 -1.68 -8.64 14.70
N ASP A 190 -1.75 -7.37 14.33
CA ASP A 190 -2.96 -6.78 13.74
C ASP A 190 -3.26 -7.38 12.36
N LEU A 191 -2.23 -7.58 11.54
CA LEU A 191 -2.38 -8.26 10.25
C LEU A 191 -2.88 -9.69 10.42
N GLN A 192 -2.30 -10.46 11.34
CA GLN A 192 -2.73 -11.83 11.63
C GLN A 192 -4.16 -11.86 12.19
N ALA A 193 -4.51 -10.96 13.09
CA ALA A 193 -5.88 -10.84 13.60
C ALA A 193 -6.87 -10.55 12.48
N ALA A 194 -6.52 -9.65 11.55
CA ALA A 194 -7.35 -9.35 10.39
C ALA A 194 -7.48 -10.55 9.43
N GLN A 195 -6.40 -11.27 9.17
CA GLN A 195 -6.40 -12.48 8.32
C GLN A 195 -7.35 -13.56 8.86
N ASN A 196 -7.49 -13.67 10.17
CA ASN A 196 -8.39 -14.62 10.83
C ASN A 196 -9.86 -14.14 10.91
N LEU A 197 -10.19 -12.91 10.46
CA LEU A 197 -11.57 -12.45 10.40
C LEU A 197 -12.30 -13.11 9.24
N ASP A 198 -13.42 -13.80 9.51
CA ASP A 198 -14.28 -14.37 8.46
C ASP A 198 -15.41 -13.44 8.04
N SER A 199 -15.83 -12.54 8.92
CA SER A 199 -16.90 -11.57 8.67
C SER A 199 -16.72 -10.32 9.50
N ILE A 200 -17.29 -9.21 9.04
CA ILE A 200 -17.20 -7.89 9.67
C ILE A 200 -18.63 -7.39 9.92
N GLU A 201 -19.01 -7.19 11.18
CA GLU A 201 -20.28 -6.53 11.54
C GLU A 201 -20.01 -5.06 11.86
N LEU A 202 -20.63 -4.15 11.11
CA LEU A 202 -20.54 -2.72 11.38
C LEU A 202 -21.35 -2.36 12.62
N LEU A 203 -20.69 -1.72 13.58
CA LEU A 203 -21.32 -1.30 14.83
C LEU A 203 -22.05 0.02 14.61
N PRO A 204 -23.29 0.17 15.12
CA PRO A 204 -23.99 1.43 15.01
C PRO A 204 -23.19 2.51 15.72
N GLN A 205 -23.15 3.71 15.13
CA GLN A 205 -22.75 4.90 15.88
C GLN A 205 -23.62 4.94 17.13
N ARG A 206 -23.00 4.74 18.30
CA ARG A 206 -23.64 5.10 19.56
C ARG A 206 -23.75 6.61 19.53
N PHE A 207 -24.85 7.12 18.95
CA PHE A 207 -25.31 8.45 19.26
C PHE A 207 -25.34 8.51 20.79
N TYR A 208 -24.40 9.26 21.38
CA TYR A 208 -24.64 9.83 22.68
C TYR A 208 -25.89 10.69 22.49
N ALA A 209 -27.04 10.10 22.75
CA ALA A 209 -28.26 10.84 22.92
C ALA A 209 -27.95 11.83 24.04
N LYS A 210 -27.69 13.08 23.67
CA LYS A 210 -27.90 14.21 24.57
C LYS A 210 -29.36 14.14 24.96
N ARG A 211 -29.65 13.43 26.05
CA ARG A 211 -30.90 13.54 26.75
C ARG A 211 -30.88 14.88 27.48
N ILE A 212 -31.75 15.79 26.98
CA ILE A 212 -32.58 16.76 27.74
C ILE A 212 -31.71 17.88 28.38
N ASP A 213 -32.00 19.17 28.21
CA ASP A 213 -33.24 19.80 28.64
C ASP A 213 -33.85 20.75 27.60
N CYS A 214 -35.15 20.54 27.37
CA CYS A 214 -36.06 21.62 27.03
C CYS A 214 -36.27 22.44 28.29
N GLU A 215 -35.95 23.72 28.24
CA GLU A 215 -36.65 24.80 28.95
C GLU A 215 -36.62 26.06 28.07
#